data_AF-A0A076L9F9-F1
#
_entry.id   AF-A0A076L9F9-F1
#
_cell.length_a   1.000
_cell.length_b   1.000
_cell.length_c   1.000
_cell.angle_alpha   90.00
_cell.angle_beta   90.00
_cell.angle_gamma   90.00
#
_symmetry.space_group_name_H-M   'P 1'
#
loop_
_entity.id
_entity.type
_entity.pdbx_description
1 polymer ?
#
loop_
_entity_poly.entity_id
_entity_poly.type
_entity_poly.pdbx_seq_one_letter_code
_entity_poly.pdbx_strand_id
1 'polypeptide(L)'
;MNENQQKIHYIVNLLTDGNKKKWVKQTVLFALIYHFIKLGIFREYDYAPTPFMWEDEIKFINISYDAINDLNFLLDNNYLNEILLSVKGLNEFIVGYSVGKKIDYNFNPKDKEIIDKTLLENGKLKDIYVTKNGIIIKSKNEKLEIKITKIDKISYKSKSYIMKIYQQL
;
A
#
# COMPACT_ATOMS: atom_id res chain seq x y z
N MET A 1 -5.93 18.14 -0.15
CA MET A 1 -5.38 16.78 0.08
C MET A 1 -6.13 16.16 1.24
N ASN A 2 -6.81 15.04 1.01
CA ASN A 2 -7.57 14.33 2.05
C ASN A 2 -6.63 13.62 3.05
N GLU A 3 -7.14 13.14 4.19
CA GLU A 3 -6.31 12.47 5.20
C GLU A 3 -5.55 11.25 4.67
N ASN A 4 -6.18 10.40 3.85
CA ASN A 4 -5.57 9.19 3.32
C ASN A 4 -4.41 9.51 2.36
N GLN A 5 -4.54 10.54 1.52
CA GLN A 5 -3.45 11.07 0.71
C GLN A 5 -2.27 11.53 1.59
N GLN A 6 -2.54 12.22 2.71
CA GLN A 6 -1.45 12.61 3.63
C GLN A 6 -0.78 11.38 4.27
N LYS A 7 -1.55 10.34 4.61
CA LYS A 7 -1.02 9.09 5.19
C LYS A 7 -0.12 8.35 4.19
N ILE A 8 -0.52 8.23 2.91
CA ILE A 8 0.33 7.65 1.86
C ILE A 8 1.63 8.44 1.73
N HIS A 9 1.54 9.77 1.61
CA HIS A 9 2.72 10.62 1.54
C HIS A 9 3.60 10.49 2.79
N TYR A 10 3.01 10.42 3.99
CA TYR A 10 3.73 10.25 5.25
C TYR A 10 4.52 8.95 5.30
N ILE A 11 3.92 7.84 4.86
CA ILE A 11 4.58 6.54 4.77
C ILE A 11 5.78 6.63 3.82
N VAL A 12 5.61 7.20 2.63
CA VAL A 12 6.73 7.37 1.68
C VAL A 12 7.81 8.28 2.28
N ASN A 13 7.43 9.34 2.97
CA ASN A 13 8.36 10.24 3.64
C ASN A 13 9.17 9.55 4.74
N LEU A 14 8.56 8.68 5.55
CA LEU A 14 9.29 7.90 6.56
C LEU A 14 10.27 6.91 5.89
N LEU A 15 9.82 6.19 4.87
CA LEU A 15 10.62 5.17 4.17
C LEU A 15 11.81 5.78 3.41
N THR A 16 11.67 7.02 2.98
CA THR A 16 12.70 7.75 2.24
C THR A 16 13.42 8.79 3.10
N ASP A 17 13.11 8.90 4.39
CA ASP A 17 13.73 9.89 5.29
C ASP A 17 13.64 11.33 4.73
N GLY A 18 12.50 11.63 4.07
CA GLY A 18 12.24 12.88 3.37
C GLY A 18 13.20 13.19 2.21
N ASN A 19 14.03 12.24 1.79
CA ASN A 19 15.10 12.43 0.81
C ASN A 19 14.65 12.00 -0.59
N LYS A 20 14.66 12.94 -1.54
CA LYS A 20 14.28 12.72 -2.94
C LYS A 20 15.16 11.69 -3.69
N LYS A 21 16.36 11.38 -3.16
CA LYS A 21 17.28 10.40 -3.74
C LYS A 21 17.04 8.98 -3.21
N LYS A 22 16.24 8.82 -2.14
CA LYS A 22 15.83 7.52 -1.62
C LYS A 22 14.47 7.17 -2.21
N TRP A 23 14.29 5.88 -2.53
CA TRP A 23 13.10 5.38 -3.23
C TRP A 23 12.51 4.18 -2.48
N VAL A 24 11.18 4.13 -2.36
CA VAL A 24 10.44 2.96 -1.88
C VAL A 24 9.94 2.16 -3.08
N LYS A 25 10.18 0.84 -3.10
CA LYS A 25 9.62 -0.05 -4.13
C LYS A 25 8.08 -0.09 -4.04
N GLN A 26 7.40 -0.12 -5.17
CA GLN A 26 5.93 -0.23 -5.25
C GLN A 26 5.37 -1.42 -4.47
N THR A 27 6.03 -2.58 -4.54
CA THR A 27 5.67 -3.79 -3.79
C THR A 27 5.64 -3.57 -2.28
N VAL A 28 6.60 -2.81 -1.75
CA VAL A 28 6.66 -2.45 -0.33
C VAL A 28 5.53 -1.50 0.04
N LEU A 29 5.31 -0.45 -0.78
CA LEU A 29 4.26 0.53 -0.51
C LEU A 29 2.87 -0.14 -0.52
N PHE A 30 2.58 -0.99 -1.50
CA PHE A 30 1.30 -1.70 -1.58
C PHE A 30 1.08 -2.63 -0.39
N ALA A 31 2.11 -3.39 0.01
CA ALA A 31 2.02 -4.25 1.18
C ALA A 31 1.73 -3.46 2.47
N LEU A 32 2.36 -2.30 2.65
CA LEU A 32 2.10 -1.43 3.80
C LEU A 32 0.69 -0.83 3.77
N ILE A 33 0.24 -0.33 2.63
CA ILE A 33 -1.13 0.19 2.47
C ILE A 33 -2.15 -0.90 2.84
N TYR A 34 -2.00 -2.10 2.28
CA TYR A 34 -2.85 -3.25 2.61
C TYR A 34 -2.86 -3.55 4.12
N HIS A 35 -1.69 -3.57 4.76
CA HIS A 35 -1.59 -3.80 6.19
C HIS A 35 -2.32 -2.73 7.00
N PHE A 36 -2.13 -1.45 6.65
CA PHE A 36 -2.76 -0.33 7.32
C PHE A 36 -4.27 -0.22 7.07
N ILE A 37 -4.77 -0.71 5.93
CA ILE A 37 -6.21 -0.91 5.71
C ILE A 37 -6.75 -1.91 6.74
N LYS A 38 -6.09 -3.06 6.94
CA LYS A 38 -6.54 -4.05 7.94
C LYS A 38 -6.51 -3.53 9.37
N LEU A 39 -5.63 -2.58 9.67
CA LEU A 39 -5.56 -1.92 10.97
C LEU A 39 -6.57 -0.76 11.12
N GLY A 40 -7.36 -0.45 10.09
CA GLY A 40 -8.35 0.63 10.10
C GLY A 40 -7.75 2.04 9.99
N ILE A 41 -6.49 2.15 9.56
CA ILE A 41 -5.78 3.42 9.42
C ILE A 41 -6.23 4.17 8.15
N PHE A 42 -6.39 3.43 7.07
CA PHE A 42 -7.04 3.92 5.86
C PHE A 42 -8.53 3.63 5.95
N ARG A 43 -9.29 4.62 6.45
CA ARG A 43 -10.75 4.52 6.53
C ARG A 43 -11.32 4.53 5.13
N GLU A 44 -12.39 3.76 4.91
CA GLU A 44 -13.15 3.68 3.66
C GLU A 44 -12.42 3.00 2.49
N TYR A 45 -11.13 2.71 2.62
CA TYR A 45 -10.43 1.93 1.61
C TYR A 45 -10.85 0.47 1.68
N ASP A 46 -11.34 -0.03 0.55
CA ASP A 46 -11.48 -1.46 0.31
C ASP A 46 -10.27 -2.00 -0.46
N TYR A 47 -10.11 -3.31 -0.48
CA TYR A 47 -9.10 -3.99 -1.31
C TYR A 47 -9.70 -5.21 -1.99
N ALA A 48 -9.13 -5.56 -3.14
CA ALA A 48 -9.49 -6.76 -3.89
C ALA A 48 -8.23 -7.50 -4.37
N PRO A 49 -8.29 -8.83 -4.54
CA PRO A 49 -7.24 -9.58 -5.20
C PRO A 49 -7.10 -9.18 -6.67
N THR A 50 -5.91 -8.72 -7.05
CA THR A 50 -5.60 -8.28 -8.41
C THR A 50 -4.33 -8.99 -8.89
N PRO A 51 -4.28 -9.47 -10.15
CA PRO A 51 -3.05 -10.05 -10.71
C PRO A 51 -1.95 -8.98 -10.79
N PHE A 52 -0.77 -9.31 -10.28
CA PHE A 52 0.38 -8.40 -10.18
C PHE A 52 1.69 -9.18 -10.34
N MET A 53 2.68 -8.58 -10.99
CA MET A 53 4.03 -9.17 -11.08
C MET A 53 4.75 -9.01 -9.74
N TRP A 54 4.82 -10.08 -8.94
CA TRP A 54 5.44 -10.05 -7.62
C TRP A 54 6.75 -10.81 -7.63
N GLU A 55 7.86 -10.07 -7.54
CA GLU A 55 9.19 -10.56 -7.91
C GLU A 55 9.13 -11.04 -9.38
N ASP A 56 9.39 -12.32 -9.63
CA ASP A 56 9.49 -12.94 -10.95
C ASP A 56 8.23 -13.75 -11.37
N GLU A 57 7.18 -13.71 -10.57
CA GLU A 57 5.96 -14.51 -10.76
C GLU A 57 4.69 -13.64 -10.75
N ILE A 58 3.76 -13.90 -11.67
CA ILE A 58 2.41 -13.32 -11.59
C ILE A 58 1.68 -13.95 -10.41
N LYS A 59 1.27 -13.11 -9.45
CA LYS A 59 0.49 -13.51 -8.27
C LYS A 59 -0.71 -12.60 -8.11
N PHE A 60 -1.77 -13.12 -7.49
CA PHE A 60 -2.84 -12.27 -6.98
C PHE A 60 -2.39 -11.64 -5.67
N ILE A 61 -2.44 -10.31 -5.60
CA ILE A 61 -2.13 -9.55 -4.38
C ILE A 61 -3.32 -8.65 -4.04
N ASN A 62 -3.54 -8.39 -2.75
CA ASN A 62 -4.60 -7.50 -2.32
C ASN A 62 -4.21 -6.04 -2.55
N ILE A 63 -4.91 -5.35 -3.45
CA ILE A 63 -4.69 -3.95 -3.81
C ILE A 63 -5.95 -3.15 -3.54
N SER A 64 -5.79 -1.91 -3.07
CA SER A 64 -6.87 -0.93 -2.97
C SER A 64 -6.83 0.03 -4.16
N TYR A 65 -7.94 0.11 -4.91
CA TYR A 65 -8.07 1.05 -6.02
C TYR A 65 -8.21 2.50 -5.52
N ASP A 66 -8.83 2.72 -4.35
CA ASP A 66 -8.87 4.03 -3.70
C ASP A 66 -7.46 4.52 -3.36
N ALA A 67 -6.61 3.62 -2.85
CA ALA A 67 -5.21 3.93 -2.60
C ALA A 67 -4.42 4.24 -3.87
N ILE A 68 -4.70 3.54 -4.98
CA ILE A 68 -4.09 3.86 -6.28
C ILE A 68 -4.52 5.23 -6.78
N ASN A 69 -5.81 5.56 -6.68
CA ASN A 69 -6.33 6.86 -7.10
C ASN A 69 -5.69 8.00 -6.29
N ASP A 70 -5.59 7.83 -4.96
CA ASP A 70 -4.93 8.80 -4.10
C ASP A 70 -3.41 8.87 -4.33
N LEU A 71 -2.75 7.76 -4.66
CA LEU A 71 -1.34 7.75 -5.07
C LEU A 71 -1.13 8.50 -6.39
N ASN A 72 -1.98 8.27 -7.40
CA ASN A 72 -1.93 8.98 -8.68
C ASN A 72 -2.15 10.48 -8.47
N PHE A 73 -3.11 10.87 -7.64
CA PHE A 73 -3.30 12.28 -7.27
C PHE A 73 -2.01 12.90 -6.69
N LEU A 74 -1.31 12.19 -5.80
CA LEU A 74 -0.05 12.67 -5.23
C LEU A 74 1.06 12.81 -6.29
N LEU A 75 1.12 11.90 -7.27
CA LEU A 75 2.07 11.95 -8.38
C LEU A 75 1.76 13.12 -9.32
N ASP A 76 0.52 13.23 -9.79
CA ASP A 76 0.07 14.28 -10.73
C ASP A 76 0.29 15.69 -10.17
N ASN A 77 0.20 15.84 -8.85
CA ASN A 77 0.37 17.11 -8.15
C ASN A 77 1.81 17.34 -7.62
N ASN A 78 2.75 16.45 -7.94
CA ASN A 78 4.17 16.48 -7.56
C ASN A 78 4.42 16.41 -6.04
N TYR A 79 3.50 15.85 -5.28
CA TYR A 79 3.74 15.52 -3.87
C TYR A 79 4.64 14.30 -3.73
N LEU A 80 4.56 13.36 -4.68
CA LEU A 80 5.47 12.24 -4.82
C LEU A 80 6.09 12.27 -6.22
N ASN A 81 7.24 11.60 -6.38
CA ASN A 81 7.81 11.29 -7.69
C ASN A 81 7.77 9.78 -7.91
N GLU A 82 7.67 9.37 -9.17
CA GLU A 82 7.77 7.97 -9.62
C GLU A 82 9.02 7.78 -10.48
N ILE A 83 9.66 6.62 -10.34
CA ILE A 83 10.70 6.16 -11.26
C ILE A 83 10.36 4.75 -11.75
N LEU A 84 10.57 4.54 -13.04
CA LEU A 84 10.49 3.22 -13.68
C LEU A 84 11.91 2.80 -14.06
N LEU A 85 12.41 1.72 -13.43
CA LEU A 85 13.74 1.19 -13.69
C LEU A 85 13.63 -0.14 -14.42
N SER A 86 14.16 -0.21 -15.65
CA SER A 86 14.39 -1.48 -16.32
C SER A 86 15.58 -2.19 -15.66
N VAL A 87 15.39 -3.45 -15.28
CA VAL A 87 16.47 -4.25 -14.70
C VAL A 87 17.15 -5.05 -15.81
N LYS A 88 18.42 -4.76 -16.08
CA LYS A 88 19.17 -5.47 -17.13
C LYS A 88 19.18 -6.97 -16.88
N GLY A 89 18.64 -7.75 -17.81
CA GLY A 89 18.58 -9.21 -17.74
C GLY A 89 17.29 -9.79 -17.14
N LEU A 90 16.37 -8.94 -16.67
CA LEU A 90 15.00 -9.32 -16.33
C LEU A 90 14.05 -8.56 -17.28
N ASN A 91 13.02 -9.22 -17.81
CA ASN A 91 11.95 -8.55 -18.56
C ASN A 91 10.98 -7.82 -17.60
N GLU A 92 11.53 -7.22 -16.55
CA GLU A 92 10.79 -6.64 -15.43
C GLU A 92 11.20 -5.18 -15.25
N PHE A 93 10.20 -4.38 -14.87
CA PHE A 93 10.40 -3.00 -14.46
C PHE A 93 10.14 -2.88 -12.97
N ILE A 94 11.05 -2.21 -12.26
CA ILE A 94 10.85 -1.84 -10.87
C ILE A 94 10.27 -0.44 -10.84
N VAL A 95 9.08 -0.30 -10.25
CA VAL A 95 8.49 1.00 -9.92
C VAL A 95 8.92 1.42 -8.52
N GLY A 96 9.41 2.65 -8.39
CA GLY A 96 9.80 3.25 -7.12
C GLY A 96 9.18 4.62 -6.90
N TYR A 97 8.93 4.97 -5.63
CA TYR A 97 8.39 6.26 -5.24
C TYR A 97 9.33 7.04 -4.31
N SER A 98 9.39 8.36 -4.45
CA SER A 98 10.13 9.26 -3.55
C SER A 98 9.32 10.49 -3.20
N VAL A 99 9.73 11.23 -2.17
CA VAL A 99 9.05 12.48 -1.78
C VAL A 99 9.30 13.57 -2.82
N GLY A 100 8.23 14.25 -3.22
CA GLY A 100 8.23 15.44 -4.09
C GLY A 100 8.18 16.72 -3.26
N LYS A 101 7.01 17.35 -3.18
CA LYS A 101 6.73 18.53 -2.33
C LYS A 101 6.53 18.11 -0.87
N LYS A 102 7.13 18.84 0.07
CA LYS A 102 6.87 18.66 1.49
C LYS A 102 5.45 19.10 1.83
N ILE A 103 4.86 18.44 2.83
CA ILE A 103 3.53 18.73 3.34
C ILE A 103 3.57 18.78 4.86
N ASP A 104 2.71 19.61 5.44
CA ASP A 104 2.42 19.59 6.86
C ASP A 104 1.32 18.55 7.11
N TYR A 105 1.63 17.56 7.94
CA TYR A 105 0.72 16.45 8.21
C TYR A 105 -0.32 16.84 9.25
N ASN A 106 -1.59 16.85 8.84
CA ASN A 106 -2.73 17.11 9.69
C ASN A 106 -3.79 16.01 9.50
N PHE A 107 -3.46 14.81 9.95
CA PHE A 107 -4.38 13.67 10.06
C PHE A 107 -4.35 13.12 11.49
N ASN A 108 -5.30 12.25 11.82
CA ASN A 108 -5.47 11.69 13.16
C ASN A 108 -4.13 11.29 13.84
N PRO A 109 -3.78 11.89 15.00
CA PRO A 109 -2.53 11.58 15.72
C PRO A 109 -2.38 10.11 16.11
N LYS A 110 -3.49 9.41 16.40
CA LYS A 110 -3.45 7.96 16.72
C LYS A 110 -3.02 7.14 15.52
N ASP A 111 -3.45 7.52 14.33
CA ASP A 111 -3.08 6.83 13.09
C ASP A 111 -1.58 7.03 12.82
N LYS A 112 -1.08 8.24 13.07
CA LYS A 112 0.35 8.57 12.96
C LYS A 112 1.19 7.71 13.91
N GLU A 113 0.77 7.59 15.17
CA GLU A 113 1.45 6.78 16.17
C GLU A 113 1.52 5.29 15.76
N ILE A 114 0.45 4.75 15.17
CA ILE A 114 0.43 3.37 14.68
C ILE A 114 1.38 3.18 13.49
N ILE A 115 1.39 4.12 12.54
CA ILE A 115 2.34 4.11 11.42
C ILE A 115 3.78 4.16 11.94
N ASP A 116 4.07 5.10 12.86
CA ASP A 116 5.39 5.28 13.46
C ASP A 116 5.85 4.02 14.19
N LYS A 117 5.01 3.44 15.06
CA LYS A 117 5.33 2.18 15.77
C LYS A 117 5.57 1.00 14.84
N THR A 118 4.86 0.98 13.70
CA THR A 118 5.01 -0.10 12.71
C THR A 118 6.35 0.01 12.00
N LEU A 119 6.70 1.21 11.52
CA LEU A 119 7.86 1.42 10.65
C LEU A 119 9.14 1.81 11.40
N LEU A 120 9.05 2.40 12.58
CA LEU A 120 10.18 2.94 13.33
C LEU A 120 10.44 2.16 14.63
N GLU A 121 11.70 2.08 15.01
CA GLU A 121 12.17 1.61 16.30
C GLU A 121 13.22 2.59 16.83
N ASN A 122 12.96 3.21 17.99
CA ASN A 122 13.82 4.26 18.55
C ASN A 122 14.14 5.40 17.56
N GLY A 123 13.15 5.82 16.76
CA GLY A 123 13.29 6.88 15.76
C GLY A 123 14.04 6.48 14.48
N LYS A 124 14.48 5.22 14.35
CA LYS A 124 15.12 4.70 13.13
C LYS A 124 14.17 3.79 12.38
N LEU A 125 14.25 3.83 11.05
CA LEU A 125 13.47 2.94 10.19
C LEU A 125 13.89 1.49 10.43
N LYS A 126 12.91 0.61 10.64
CA LYS A 126 13.11 -0.84 10.72
C LYS A 126 13.49 -1.39 9.36
N ASP A 127 14.25 -2.49 9.34
CA ASP A 127 14.59 -3.15 8.09
C ASP A 127 13.34 -3.79 7.46
N ILE A 128 13.14 -3.55 6.17
CA ILE A 128 12.03 -4.13 5.41
C ILE A 128 12.59 -5.02 4.30
N TYR A 129 12.18 -6.28 4.30
CA TYR A 129 12.58 -7.28 3.31
C TYR A 129 11.37 -7.73 2.50
N VAL A 130 11.51 -7.75 1.17
CA VAL A 130 10.52 -8.37 0.29
C VAL A 130 10.72 -9.88 0.32
N THR A 131 9.61 -10.62 0.33
CA THR A 131 9.56 -12.09 0.38
C THR A 131 8.66 -12.61 -0.73
N LYS A 132 8.63 -13.92 -0.94
CA LYS A 132 7.78 -14.56 -1.97
C LYS A 132 6.29 -14.21 -1.86
N ASN A 133 5.79 -13.90 -0.65
CA ASN A 133 4.36 -13.73 -0.35
C ASN A 133 3.99 -12.35 0.21
N GLY A 134 4.93 -11.39 0.26
CA GLY A 134 4.71 -10.09 0.88
C GLY A 134 5.99 -9.53 1.49
N ILE A 135 5.91 -8.84 2.62
CA ILE A 135 7.07 -8.20 3.25
C ILE A 135 7.27 -8.63 4.71
N ILE A 136 8.50 -8.55 5.19
CA ILE A 136 8.86 -8.71 6.60
C ILE A 136 9.46 -7.40 7.08
N ILE A 137 8.94 -6.86 8.19
CA ILE A 137 9.53 -5.74 8.91
C ILE A 137 10.22 -6.30 10.16
N LYS A 138 11.54 -6.17 10.25
CA LYS A 138 12.33 -6.66 11.39
C LYS A 138 12.53 -5.57 12.43
N SER A 139 12.10 -5.84 13.65
CA SER A 139 12.50 -5.14 14.87
C SER A 139 13.65 -5.90 15.55
N LYS A 140 14.31 -5.31 16.54
CA LYS A 140 15.35 -6.03 17.32
C LYS A 140 14.86 -7.33 17.96
N ASN A 141 13.60 -7.34 18.44
CA ASN A 141 13.05 -8.47 19.21
C ASN A 141 11.89 -9.18 18.51
N GLU A 142 11.36 -8.62 17.42
CA GLU A 142 10.12 -9.09 16.80
C GLU A 142 10.21 -9.00 15.28
N LYS A 143 9.40 -9.83 14.60
CA LYS A 143 9.22 -9.77 13.16
C LYS A 143 7.73 -9.60 12.85
N LEU A 144 7.40 -8.60 12.04
CA LEU A 144 6.05 -8.42 11.50
C LEU A 144 6.04 -8.94 10.07
N GLU A 145 5.23 -9.97 9.81
CA GLU A 145 5.05 -10.54 8.48
C GLU A 145 3.73 -10.06 7.87
N ILE A 146 3.80 -9.40 6.72
CA ILE A 146 2.65 -8.90 5.97
C ILE A 146 2.51 -9.75 4.70
N LYS A 147 1.49 -10.61 4.65
CA LYS A 147 1.22 -11.52 3.52
C LYS A 147 0.21 -10.91 2.55
N ILE A 148 0.64 -10.00 1.68
CA ILE A 148 -0.23 -9.34 0.70
C ILE A 148 -0.78 -10.32 -0.37
N THR A 149 -0.07 -11.41 -0.65
CA THR A 149 -0.50 -12.46 -1.60
C THR A 149 -1.57 -13.40 -1.01
N LYS A 150 -1.80 -13.35 0.31
CA LYS A 150 -2.82 -14.19 0.94
C LYS A 150 -4.19 -13.60 0.67
N ILE A 151 -4.94 -14.25 -0.21
CA ILE A 151 -6.32 -13.88 -0.52
C ILE A 151 -7.21 -14.23 0.66
N ASP A 152 -7.86 -13.22 1.25
CA ASP A 152 -8.88 -13.44 2.27
C ASP A 152 -10.15 -13.99 1.60
N LYS A 153 -10.62 -15.15 2.07
CA LYS A 153 -11.89 -15.73 1.60
C LYS A 153 -13.02 -15.02 2.33
N ILE A 154 -13.65 -14.05 1.67
CA ILE A 154 -14.87 -13.44 2.19
C ILE A 154 -16.03 -14.38 1.88
N SER A 155 -16.75 -14.83 2.92
CA SER A 155 -17.95 -15.65 2.75
C SER A 155 -19.03 -14.82 2.06
N TYR A 156 -19.24 -15.07 0.77
CA TYR A 156 -20.30 -14.44 0.00
C TYR A 156 -21.67 -14.95 0.46
N LYS A 157 -22.52 -14.05 0.98
CA LYS A 157 -23.94 -14.31 1.21
C LYS A 157 -24.76 -13.60 0.14
N SER A 158 -25.10 -14.28 -0.95
CA SER A 158 -26.15 -13.80 -1.87
C SER A 158 -27.53 -14.05 -1.28
N LYS A 159 -28.40 -13.03 -1.36
CA LYS A 159 -29.84 -13.27 -1.50
C LYS A 159 -30.14 -13.31 -3.00
N SER A 160 -30.68 -14.43 -3.48
CA SER A 160 -31.17 -14.51 -4.86
C SER A 160 -32.28 -13.50 -5.05
N TYR A 161 -32.08 -12.52 -5.92
CA TYR A 161 -33.14 -11.61 -6.34
C TYR A 161 -33.80 -12.23 -7.58
N ILE A 162 -34.93 -12.90 -7.38
CA ILE A 162 -35.74 -13.38 -8.50
C ILE A 162 -36.47 -12.16 -9.06
N MET A 163 -36.13 -11.74 -10.28
CA MET A 163 -36.90 -10.73 -10.99
C MET A 163 -38.32 -11.26 -11.21
N LYS A 164 -39.32 -10.54 -10.66
CA LYS A 164 -40.72 -10.81 -10.98
C LYS A 164 -40.97 -10.44 -12.43
N ILE A 165 -41.11 -11.43 -13.29
CA ILE A 165 -41.66 -11.23 -14.64
C ILE A 165 -43.15 -10.94 -14.44
N TYR A 166 -43.57 -9.69 -14.65
CA TYR A 166 -44.98 -9.37 -14.75
C TYR A 166 -45.51 -10.00 -16.05
N GLN A 167 -46.25 -11.10 -15.93
CA GLN A 167 -47.10 -11.55 -17.03
C GLN A 167 -48.25 -10.54 -17.15
N GLN A 168 -48.21 -9.73 -18.21
CA GLN A 168 -49.38 -8.99 -18.67
C GLN A 168 -50.33 -10.02 -19.30
N LEU A 169 -51.49 -10.22 -18.67
CA LEU A 169 -52.67 -10.86 -19.25
C LEU A 169 -53.56 -9.77 -19.88
#